data_AF-A0A2R6T7X8-F1
#
_entry.id   AF-A0A2R6T7X8-F1
#
_cell.length_a   1.000
_cell.length_b   1.000
_cell.length_c   1.000
_cell.angle_alpha   90.00
_cell.angle_beta   90.00
_cell.angle_gamma   90.00
#
_symmetry.space_group_name_H-M   'P 1'
#
loop_
_entity.id
_entity.type
_entity.pdbx_description
1 polymer ?
#
loop_
_entity_poly.entity_id
_entity_poly.type
_entity_poly.pdbx_seq_one_letter_code
_entity_poly.pdbx_strand_id
1 'polypeptide(L)'
;MKIILSIGALIFILGLFTVMFLGVPWYIYHDPLLPWWFKTAIYGVIAGILVVLIAVGIEHRKELLGKEALEEVSLKEEQPQVLVQNWDEYPGLEIEEVLGLVRGQTIFAISLAKDLPALMRLIPGGELTEYTEMLGRARSVATRRMQISAGELGADAVINVRYMTASVMTGSAEVLAYGTAVKLKD
;
A
#
# COMPACT_ATOMS: atom_id res chain seq x y z
N MET A 1 -18.34 2.19 -19.22
CA MET A 1 -17.66 3.50 -18.98
C MET A 1 -16.19 3.37 -18.61
N LYS A 2 -15.80 2.65 -17.55
CA LYS A 2 -14.38 2.51 -17.13
C LYS A 2 -13.46 2.00 -18.24
N ILE A 3 -13.90 0.97 -18.98
CA ILE A 3 -13.14 0.39 -20.11
C ILE A 3 -12.91 1.41 -21.24
N ILE A 4 -13.89 2.25 -21.56
CA ILE A 4 -13.79 3.26 -22.62
C ILE A 4 -12.78 4.35 -22.22
N LEU A 5 -12.81 4.79 -20.96
CA LEU A 5 -11.85 5.75 -20.41
C LEU A 5 -10.42 5.19 -20.41
N SER A 6 -10.23 3.93 -20.00
CA SER A 6 -8.93 3.27 -20.00
C SER A 6 -8.36 3.10 -21.41
N ILE A 7 -9.19 2.72 -22.38
CA ILE A 7 -8.77 2.59 -23.79
C ILE A 7 -8.38 3.97 -24.35
N GLY A 8 -9.17 5.01 -24.06
CA GLY A 8 -8.84 6.38 -24.47
C GLY A 8 -7.51 6.88 -23.90
N ALA A 9 -7.25 6.63 -22.62
CA ALA A 9 -5.99 6.96 -21.98
C ALA A 9 -4.80 6.18 -22.58
N LEU A 10 -4.98 4.89 -22.85
CA LEU A 10 -3.95 4.05 -23.47
C LEU A 10 -3.57 4.58 -24.86
N ILE A 11 -4.56 4.90 -25.69
CA ILE A 11 -4.34 5.45 -27.04
C ILE A 11 -3.63 6.81 -26.96
N PHE A 12 -4.04 7.67 -26.03
CA PHE A 12 -3.41 8.97 -25.81
C PHE A 12 -1.93 8.83 -25.40
N ILE A 13 -1.64 7.94 -24.44
CA ILE A 13 -0.28 7.68 -23.98
C ILE A 13 0.57 7.10 -25.12
N LEU A 14 0.03 6.15 -25.89
CA LEU A 14 0.74 5.54 -27.02
C LEU A 14 1.04 6.57 -28.12
N GLY A 15 0.09 7.47 -28.39
CA GLY A 15 0.24 8.57 -29.34
C GLY A 15 1.30 9.57 -28.90
N LEU A 16 1.25 10.02 -27.64
CA LEU A 16 2.25 10.91 -27.06
C LEU A 16 3.65 10.28 -27.10
N PHE A 17 3.75 9.02 -26.71
CA PHE A 17 5.00 8.26 -26.74
C PHE A 17 5.55 8.17 -28.17
N THR A 18 4.71 7.85 -29.15
CA THR A 18 5.11 7.78 -30.57
C THR A 18 5.62 9.13 -31.07
N VAL A 19 4.94 10.23 -30.77
CA VAL A 19 5.39 11.57 -31.16
C VAL A 19 6.73 11.92 -30.50
N MET A 20 6.87 11.64 -29.21
CA MET A 20 8.04 12.06 -28.44
C MET A 20 9.28 11.21 -28.72
N PHE A 21 9.13 9.89 -28.95
CA PHE A 21 10.24 8.95 -29.08
C PHE A 21 10.50 8.47 -30.52
N LEU A 22 9.55 8.65 -31.44
CA LEU A 22 9.73 8.31 -32.86
C LEU A 22 9.66 9.56 -33.74
N GLY A 23 8.63 10.40 -33.55
CA GLY A 23 8.42 11.60 -34.37
C GLY A 23 9.50 12.66 -34.21
N VAL A 24 9.70 13.14 -32.98
CA VAL A 24 10.69 14.19 -32.66
C VAL A 24 12.12 13.74 -32.99
N PRO A 25 12.57 12.52 -32.61
CA PRO A 25 13.85 11.96 -33.03
C PRO A 25 14.04 11.88 -34.55
N TRP A 26 13.01 11.47 -35.29
CA TRP A 26 13.06 11.37 -36.76
C TRP A 26 13.20 12.74 -37.42
N TYR A 27 12.45 13.73 -36.93
CA TYR A 27 12.49 15.12 -37.41
C TYR A 27 13.85 15.76 -37.14
N ILE A 28 14.35 15.65 -35.90
CA ILE A 28 15.66 16.19 -35.51
C ILE A 28 16.80 15.57 -36.33
N TYR A 29 16.71 14.27 -36.65
CA TYR A 29 17.73 13.60 -37.44
C TYR A 29 17.83 14.19 -38.86
N HIS A 30 16.69 14.39 -39.53
CA HIS A 30 16.63 14.84 -40.93
C HIS A 30 16.73 16.36 -41.11
N ASP A 31 16.53 17.16 -40.07
CA ASP A 31 16.62 18.62 -40.18
C ASP A 31 18.09 19.07 -40.34
N PRO A 32 18.48 19.68 -41.48
CA PRO A 32 19.85 20.11 -41.73
C PRO A 32 20.22 21.41 -41.01
N LEU A 33 19.26 22.15 -40.44
CA LEU A 33 19.47 23.45 -39.78
C LEU A 33 19.91 23.31 -38.32
N LEU A 34 19.66 22.16 -37.69
CA LEU A 34 19.97 21.93 -36.28
C LEU A 34 21.45 21.57 -36.09
N PRO A 35 22.21 22.32 -35.26
CA PRO A 35 23.60 21.99 -34.96
C PRO A 35 23.75 20.60 -34.34
N TRP A 36 24.82 19.88 -34.69
CA TRP A 36 25.03 18.49 -34.25
C TRP A 36 25.10 18.34 -32.72
N TRP A 37 25.67 19.31 -32.00
CA TRP A 37 25.74 19.31 -30.54
C TRP A 37 24.35 19.40 -29.88
N PHE A 38 23.42 20.10 -30.51
CA PHE A 38 22.05 20.24 -30.02
C PHE A 38 21.25 18.96 -30.23
N LYS A 39 21.45 18.28 -31.38
CA LYS A 39 20.90 16.93 -31.61
C LYS A 39 21.37 15.94 -30.54
N THR A 40 22.68 15.91 -30.26
CA THR A 40 23.25 15.03 -29.23
C THR A 40 22.72 15.35 -27.82
N ALA A 41 22.48 16.63 -27.50
CA ALA A 41 21.91 17.02 -26.22
C ALA A 41 20.48 16.48 -26.05
N ILE A 42 19.64 16.59 -27.08
CA ILE A 42 18.26 16.08 -27.05
C ILE A 42 18.24 14.55 -26.93
N TYR A 43 19.05 13.84 -27.72
CA TYR A 43 19.17 12.38 -27.58
C TYR A 43 19.67 11.98 -26.18
N GLY A 44 20.59 12.75 -25.59
CA GLY A 44 21.06 12.55 -24.22
C GLY A 44 19.94 12.69 -23.19
N VAL A 45 19.07 13.69 -23.32
CA VAL A 45 17.92 13.87 -22.42
C VAL A 45 16.91 12.73 -22.56
N ILE A 46 16.58 12.32 -23.79
CA ILE A 46 15.64 11.23 -24.05
C ILE A 46 16.19 9.89 -23.52
N ALA A 47 17.46 9.59 -23.77
CA ALA A 47 18.12 8.40 -23.26
C ALA A 47 18.19 8.41 -21.72
N GLY A 48 18.50 9.56 -21.11
CA GLY A 48 18.49 9.74 -19.66
C GLY A 48 17.13 9.45 -19.04
N ILE A 49 16.05 9.99 -19.61
CA ILE A 49 14.67 9.72 -19.17
C ILE A 49 14.35 8.22 -19.29
N LEU A 50 14.72 7.58 -20.40
CA LEU A 50 14.48 6.15 -20.60
C LEU A 50 15.20 5.28 -19.54
N VAL A 51 16.47 5.59 -19.25
CA VAL A 51 17.26 4.88 -18.24
C VAL A 51 16.63 5.06 -16.84
N VAL A 52 16.19 6.27 -16.50
CA VAL A 52 15.50 6.53 -15.23
C VAL A 52 14.20 5.72 -15.13
N LEU A 53 13.39 5.68 -16.19
CA LEU A 53 12.15 4.90 -16.20
C LEU A 53 12.41 3.40 -16.04
N ILE A 54 13.46 2.86 -16.68
CA ILE A 54 13.85 1.46 -16.53
C ILE A 54 14.33 1.17 -15.11
N ALA A 55 15.18 2.05 -14.55
CA ALA A 55 15.70 1.92 -13.19
C ALA A 55 14.54 1.92 -12.16
N VAL A 56 13.61 2.86 -12.29
CA VAL A 56 12.39 2.92 -11.46
C VAL A 56 11.53 1.66 -11.63
N GLY A 57 11.40 1.14 -12.85
CA GLY A 57 10.68 -0.10 -13.11
C GLY A 57 11.30 -1.33 -12.44
N ILE A 58 12.63 -1.41 -12.39
CA ILE A 58 13.36 -2.48 -11.70
C ILE A 58 13.22 -2.37 -10.18
N GLU A 59 13.35 -1.16 -9.64
CA GLU A 59 13.15 -0.87 -8.21
C GLU A 59 11.74 -1.30 -7.78
N HIS A 60 10.73 -0.99 -8.59
CA HIS A 60 9.34 -1.35 -8.33
C HIS A 60 9.12 -2.86 -8.25
N ARG A 61 9.77 -3.64 -9.12
CA ARG A 61 9.69 -5.12 -9.08
C ARG A 61 10.31 -5.69 -7.82
N LYS A 62 11.45 -5.13 -7.36
CA LYS A 62 12.09 -5.56 -6.12
C LYS A 62 11.24 -5.24 -4.89
N GLU A 63 10.61 -4.06 -4.86
CA GLU A 63 9.74 -3.65 -3.75
C GLU A 63 8.49 -4.55 -3.64
N LEU A 64 7.92 -4.97 -4.78
CA LEU A 64 6.80 -5.92 -4.82
C LEU A 64 7.22 -7.30 -4.28
N LEU A 65 8.35 -7.83 -4.75
CA LEU A 65 8.88 -9.12 -4.30
C LEU A 65 9.24 -9.12 -2.80
N GLY A 66 9.84 -8.02 -2.31
CA GLY A 66 10.17 -7.87 -0.89
C GLY A 66 8.92 -7.79 0.00
N LYS A 67 7.84 -7.15 -0.49
CA LYS A 67 6.55 -7.09 0.20
C LYS A 67 5.88 -8.46 0.28
N GLU A 68 5.85 -9.22 -0.82
CA GLU A 68 5.31 -10.58 -0.83
C GLU A 68 6.08 -11.50 0.14
N ALA A 69 7.42 -11.40 0.18
CA ALA A 69 8.24 -12.19 1.10
C ALA A 69 8.01 -11.81 2.58
N LEU A 70 7.87 -10.52 2.91
CA LEU A 70 7.57 -10.08 4.28
C LEU A 70 6.14 -10.46 4.70
N GLU A 71 5.19 -10.46 3.76
CA GLU A 71 3.81 -10.84 3.98
C GLU A 71 3.69 -12.36 4.19
N GLU A 72 4.44 -13.16 3.42
CA GLU A 72 4.54 -14.61 3.63
C GLU A 72 5.16 -14.94 4.99
N VAL A 73 6.22 -14.23 5.41
CA VAL A 73 6.83 -14.41 6.74
C VAL A 73 5.88 -13.99 7.86
N SER A 74 5.17 -12.87 7.73
CA SER A 74 4.22 -12.39 8.74
C SER A 74 2.99 -13.29 8.90
N LEU A 75 2.58 -14.01 7.85
CA LEU A 75 1.46 -14.96 7.89
C LEU A 75 1.86 -16.35 8.39
N LYS A 76 3.14 -16.71 8.31
CA LYS A 76 3.66 -18.02 8.73
C LYS A 76 3.98 -18.10 10.22
N GLU A 77 4.18 -16.97 10.89
CA GLU A 77 4.29 -16.96 12.35
C GLU A 77 2.93 -17.34 12.96
N GLU A 78 2.91 -18.43 13.76
CA GLU A 78 1.71 -18.94 14.43
C GLU A 78 0.91 -17.80 15.07
N GLN A 79 -0.39 -17.75 14.75
CA GLN A 79 -1.29 -16.79 15.35
C GLN A 79 -1.48 -17.19 16.83
N PRO A 80 -1.28 -16.27 17.79
CA PRO A 80 -1.67 -16.53 19.16
C PRO A 80 -3.14 -16.95 19.19
N GLN A 81 -3.49 -18.01 19.91
CA GLN A 81 -4.87 -18.49 20.06
C GLN A 81 -5.70 -17.58 20.98
N VAL A 82 -5.62 -16.26 20.78
CA VAL A 82 -6.40 -15.27 21.54
C VAL A 82 -7.59 -14.84 20.69
N LEU A 83 -8.79 -15.12 21.18
CA LEU A 83 -10.04 -14.73 20.54
C LEU A 83 -10.20 -13.21 20.53
N VAL A 84 -10.88 -12.64 19.53
CA VAL A 84 -11.03 -11.19 19.37
C VAL A 84 -12.49 -10.87 19.09
N GLN A 85 -13.12 -10.04 19.92
CA GLN A 85 -14.52 -9.64 19.77
C GLN A 85 -14.75 -8.15 20.02
N ASN A 86 -15.73 -7.57 19.33
CA ASN A 86 -16.12 -6.16 19.48
C ASN A 86 -17.22 -5.92 20.54
N TRP A 87 -17.81 -6.99 21.06
CA TRP A 87 -18.75 -7.00 22.18
C TRP A 87 -17.99 -7.00 23.52
N ASP A 88 -18.64 -6.60 24.61
CA ASP A 88 -18.10 -6.59 25.97
C ASP A 88 -18.05 -7.96 26.66
N GLU A 89 -18.57 -9.01 26.02
CA GLU A 89 -18.70 -10.37 26.55
C GLU A 89 -18.53 -11.39 25.42
N TYR A 90 -18.26 -12.64 25.78
CA TYR A 90 -18.20 -13.75 24.83
C TYR A 90 -19.44 -14.65 25.03
N PRO A 91 -20.38 -14.73 24.07
CA PRO A 91 -21.59 -15.51 24.24
C PRO A 91 -21.30 -16.98 24.56
N GLY A 92 -21.79 -17.45 25.70
CA GLY A 92 -21.62 -18.84 26.15
C GLY A 92 -20.35 -19.12 26.95
N LEU A 93 -19.50 -18.12 27.23
CA LEU A 93 -18.34 -18.25 28.10
C LEU A 93 -18.37 -17.14 29.18
N GLU A 94 -18.07 -17.49 30.43
CA GLU A 94 -17.96 -16.51 31.52
C GLU A 94 -16.55 -15.91 31.57
N ILE A 95 -16.45 -14.61 31.86
CA ILE A 95 -15.16 -13.96 32.09
C ILE A 95 -14.71 -14.30 33.52
N GLU A 96 -13.61 -15.04 33.65
CA GLU A 96 -13.01 -15.39 34.95
C GLU A 96 -12.22 -14.21 35.52
N GLU A 97 -11.39 -13.58 34.69
CA GLU A 97 -10.46 -12.54 35.11
C GLU A 97 -10.27 -11.49 34.01
N VAL A 98 -10.20 -10.22 34.40
CA VAL A 98 -9.85 -9.10 33.51
C VAL A 98 -8.36 -8.77 33.70
N LEU A 99 -7.57 -8.98 32.65
CA LEU A 99 -6.11 -8.81 32.66
C LEU A 99 -5.67 -7.38 32.32
N GLY A 100 -6.57 -6.59 31.72
CA GLY A 100 -6.37 -5.15 31.49
C GLY A 100 -6.32 -4.76 30.01
N LEU A 101 -5.86 -3.52 29.75
CA LEU A 101 -5.81 -2.94 28.40
C LEU A 101 -4.66 -3.55 27.59
N VAL A 102 -4.97 -4.00 26.38
CA VAL A 102 -3.98 -4.44 25.38
C VAL A 102 -4.12 -3.61 24.11
N ARG A 103 -3.00 -3.44 23.39
CA ARG A 103 -2.95 -2.63 22.17
C ARG A 103 -1.90 -3.10 21.19
N GLY A 104 -2.14 -2.84 19.92
CA GLY A 104 -1.19 -3.02 18.82
C GLY A 104 -1.33 -1.88 17.83
N GLN A 105 -0.21 -1.29 17.42
CA GLN A 105 -0.18 -0.15 16.51
C GLN A 105 0.75 -0.42 15.34
N THR A 106 0.47 0.20 14.20
CA THR A 106 1.36 0.20 13.04
C THR A 106 1.12 1.43 12.17
N ILE A 107 2.14 1.84 11.43
CA ILE A 107 2.05 2.94 10.46
C ILE A 107 2.45 2.39 9.11
N PHE A 108 1.59 2.58 8.11
CA PHE A 108 1.87 2.21 6.73
C PHE A 108 1.87 3.46 5.85
N ALA A 109 2.82 3.51 4.92
CA ALA A 109 2.89 4.52 3.88
C ALA A 109 2.64 3.88 2.52
N ILE A 110 1.99 4.63 1.64
CA ILE A 110 1.85 4.32 0.23
C ILE A 110 3.09 4.78 -0.49
N SER A 111 3.63 3.91 -1.32
CA SER A 111 4.77 4.26 -2.16
C SER A 111 4.31 5.21 -3.26
N LEU A 112 5.20 6.14 -3.66
CA LEU A 112 4.93 7.13 -4.70
C LEU A 112 4.39 6.51 -6.01
N ALA A 113 4.85 5.30 -6.33
CA ALA A 113 4.39 4.55 -7.50
C ALA A 113 2.92 4.10 -7.40
N LYS A 114 2.46 3.70 -6.21
CA LYS A 114 1.06 3.31 -5.96
C LYS A 114 0.14 4.52 -5.79
N ASP A 115 0.73 5.69 -5.54
CA ASP A 115 0.00 6.95 -5.35
C ASP A 115 -0.43 7.58 -6.70
N LEU A 116 0.35 7.38 -7.76
CA LEU A 116 0.07 7.97 -9.08
C LEU A 116 -1.26 7.48 -9.70
N PRO A 117 -1.60 6.16 -9.69
CA PRO A 117 -2.91 5.70 -10.13
C PRO A 117 -4.05 6.20 -9.25
N ALA A 118 -3.84 6.30 -7.92
CA ALA A 118 -4.82 6.83 -6.99
C ALA A 118 -5.15 8.31 -7.29
N LEU A 119 -4.13 9.12 -7.59
CA LEU A 119 -4.27 10.51 -8.02
C LEU A 119 -5.13 10.64 -9.29
N MET A 120 -4.94 9.73 -10.26
CA MET A 120 -5.74 9.72 -11.49
C MET A 120 -7.21 9.34 -11.24
N ARG A 121 -7.50 8.55 -10.20
CA ARG A 121 -8.87 8.16 -9.81
C ARG A 121 -9.64 9.27 -9.08
N LEU A 122 -8.96 10.32 -8.58
CA LEU A 122 -9.63 11.45 -7.91
C LEU A 122 -10.50 12.28 -8.86
N ILE A 123 -10.11 12.40 -10.13
CA ILE A 123 -10.82 13.24 -11.11
C ILE A 123 -12.20 12.66 -11.49
N PRO A 124 -12.31 11.40 -11.93
CA PRO A 124 -13.61 10.79 -12.22
C PRO A 124 -14.35 10.30 -10.95
N GLY A 125 -13.66 10.27 -9.81
CA GLY A 125 -14.14 9.64 -8.57
C GLY A 125 -14.06 8.10 -8.62
N GLY A 126 -14.09 7.48 -7.44
CA GLY A 126 -14.05 6.03 -7.27
C GLY A 126 -13.32 5.60 -6.00
N GLU A 127 -13.34 4.29 -5.72
CA GLU A 127 -12.58 3.72 -4.61
C GLU A 127 -11.06 3.80 -4.86
N LEU A 128 -10.32 4.18 -3.82
CA LEU A 128 -8.86 4.16 -3.82
C LEU A 128 -8.37 2.78 -3.37
N THR A 129 -8.44 1.80 -4.27
CA THR A 129 -8.16 0.39 -3.97
C THR A 129 -6.81 0.18 -3.27
N GLU A 130 -5.77 0.89 -3.70
CA GLU A 130 -4.42 0.79 -3.11
C GLU A 130 -4.39 1.29 -1.65
N TYR A 131 -5.20 2.30 -1.32
CA TYR A 131 -5.39 2.78 0.05
C TYR A 131 -6.22 1.81 0.88
N THR A 132 -7.29 1.23 0.30
CA THR A 132 -8.10 0.19 0.95
C THR A 132 -7.25 -1.02 1.32
N GLU A 133 -6.44 -1.53 0.39
CA GLU A 133 -5.53 -2.66 0.62
C GLU A 133 -4.47 -2.33 1.68
N MET A 134 -3.89 -1.13 1.64
CA MET A 134 -2.93 -0.68 2.64
C MET A 134 -3.54 -0.65 4.04
N LEU A 135 -4.74 -0.08 4.19
CA LEU A 135 -5.44 -0.04 5.47
C LEU A 135 -5.85 -1.43 5.97
N GLY A 136 -6.24 -2.34 5.05
CA GLY A 136 -6.52 -3.74 5.39
C GLY A 136 -5.32 -4.43 6.02
N ARG A 137 -4.14 -4.30 5.39
CA ARG A 137 -2.89 -4.86 5.91
C ARG A 137 -2.46 -4.23 7.24
N ALA A 138 -2.55 -2.91 7.33
CA ALA A 138 -2.26 -2.19 8.57
C ALA A 138 -3.14 -2.67 9.73
N ARG A 139 -4.43 -2.92 9.46
CA ARG A 139 -5.35 -3.49 10.44
C ARG A 139 -4.91 -4.88 10.90
N SER A 140 -4.62 -5.80 9.98
CA SER A 140 -4.17 -7.15 10.33
C SER A 140 -2.91 -7.15 11.20
N VAL A 141 -1.93 -6.31 10.88
CA VAL A 141 -0.69 -6.17 11.67
C VAL A 141 -0.98 -5.58 13.06
N ALA A 142 -1.82 -4.55 13.15
CA ALA A 142 -2.21 -3.96 14.42
C ALA A 142 -2.97 -4.97 15.32
N THR A 143 -3.92 -5.71 14.76
CA THR A 143 -4.67 -6.77 15.45
C THR A 143 -3.73 -7.84 15.97
N ARG A 144 -2.79 -8.31 15.13
CA ARG A 144 -1.83 -9.35 15.51
C ARG A 144 -0.94 -8.88 16.68
N ARG A 145 -0.43 -7.65 16.63
CA ARG A 145 0.35 -7.06 17.73
C ARG A 145 -0.45 -6.95 19.03
N MET A 146 -1.74 -6.62 18.93
CA MET A 146 -2.64 -6.60 20.08
C MET A 146 -2.86 -8.00 20.66
N GLN A 147 -3.07 -9.02 19.81
CA GLN A 147 -3.22 -10.42 20.25
C GLN A 147 -1.94 -10.96 20.89
N ILE A 148 -0.76 -10.61 20.37
CA ILE A 148 0.52 -10.96 21.00
C ILE A 148 0.60 -10.33 22.40
N SER A 149 0.32 -9.03 22.51
CA SER A 149 0.28 -8.34 23.81
C SER A 149 -0.72 -8.96 24.78
N ALA A 150 -1.83 -9.52 24.30
CA ALA A 150 -2.79 -10.24 25.14
C ALA A 150 -2.29 -11.64 25.54
N GLY A 151 -1.66 -12.37 24.62
CA GLY A 151 -1.05 -13.67 24.90
C GLY A 151 0.09 -13.58 25.93
N GLU A 152 0.85 -12.49 25.93
CA GLU A 152 1.87 -12.20 26.96
C GLU A 152 1.28 -12.05 28.37
N LEU A 153 0.01 -11.65 28.47
CA LEU A 153 -0.74 -11.59 29.74
C LEU A 153 -1.43 -12.92 30.08
N GLY A 154 -1.33 -13.94 29.21
CA GLY A 154 -2.03 -15.21 29.37
C GLY A 154 -3.55 -15.09 29.16
N ALA A 155 -3.98 -14.18 28.29
CA ALA A 155 -5.38 -13.99 27.95
C ALA A 155 -5.89 -15.04 26.96
N ASP A 156 -7.14 -15.45 27.13
CA ASP A 156 -7.85 -16.32 26.18
C ASP A 156 -8.59 -15.49 25.11
N ALA A 157 -8.98 -14.25 25.48
CA ALA A 157 -9.68 -13.35 24.57
C ALA A 157 -9.33 -11.87 24.79
N VAL A 158 -9.58 -11.07 23.75
CA VAL A 158 -9.67 -9.61 23.80
C VAL A 158 -11.10 -9.21 23.45
N ILE A 159 -11.79 -8.62 24.41
CA ILE A 159 -13.15 -8.09 24.26
C ILE A 159 -13.15 -6.58 24.05
N ASN A 160 -14.29 -6.05 23.63
CA ASN A 160 -14.52 -4.63 23.38
C ASN A 160 -13.47 -4.02 22.46
N VAL A 161 -13.09 -4.78 21.42
CA VAL A 161 -12.04 -4.37 20.49
C VAL A 161 -12.49 -3.16 19.69
N ARG A 162 -11.58 -2.21 19.53
CA ARG A 162 -11.76 -0.97 18.77
C ARG A 162 -10.56 -0.74 17.87
N TYR A 163 -10.84 -0.13 16.72
CA TYR A 163 -9.82 0.31 15.78
C TYR A 163 -9.88 1.83 15.66
N MET A 164 -8.72 2.46 15.69
CA MET A 164 -8.54 3.87 15.42
C MET A 164 -7.58 4.05 14.25
N THR A 165 -7.84 5.05 13.43
CA THR A 165 -6.97 5.40 12.30
C THR A 165 -6.64 6.87 12.35
N ALA A 166 -5.37 7.22 12.11
CA ALA A 166 -4.92 8.60 12.01
C ALA A 166 -4.02 8.79 10.77
N SER A 167 -4.04 9.98 10.19
CA SER A 167 -3.07 10.37 9.17
C SER A 167 -1.85 10.95 9.86
N VAL A 168 -0.68 10.34 9.63
CA VAL A 168 0.60 10.79 10.22
C VAL A 168 1.32 11.76 9.27
N MET A 169 1.28 11.45 7.99
CA MET A 169 1.79 12.25 6.88
C MET A 169 0.99 11.97 5.61
N THR A 170 1.12 12.82 4.59
CA THR A 170 0.51 12.62 3.27
C THR A 170 0.85 11.23 2.73
N GLY A 171 -0.16 10.49 2.28
CA GLY A 171 0.03 9.13 1.75
C GLY A 171 0.31 8.08 2.81
N SER A 172 0.01 8.32 4.08
CA SER A 172 0.18 7.32 5.16
C SER A 172 -1.05 7.20 6.05
N ALA A 173 -1.16 6.07 6.75
CA ALA A 173 -2.13 5.85 7.80
C ALA A 173 -1.51 5.07 8.97
N GLU A 174 -1.73 5.59 10.16
CA GLU A 174 -1.61 4.84 11.41
C GLU A 174 -2.90 4.04 11.64
N VAL A 175 -2.73 2.80 12.10
CA VAL A 175 -3.81 1.97 12.61
C VAL A 175 -3.46 1.47 14.00
N LEU A 176 -4.32 1.76 14.96
CA LEU A 176 -4.27 1.30 16.34
C LEU A 176 -5.44 0.34 16.59
N ALA A 177 -5.14 -0.86 17.04
CA ALA A 177 -6.11 -1.82 17.59
C ALA A 177 -5.94 -1.86 19.11
N TYR A 178 -7.03 -1.77 19.86
CA TYR A 178 -6.99 -1.90 21.32
C TYR A 178 -8.26 -2.55 21.86
N GLY A 179 -8.17 -3.13 23.05
CA GLY A 179 -9.28 -3.79 23.73
C GLY A 179 -8.90 -4.24 25.13
N THR A 180 -9.76 -5.03 25.77
CA THR A 180 -9.53 -5.54 27.12
C THR A 180 -9.22 -7.03 27.05
N ALA A 181 -8.04 -7.42 27.54
CA ALA A 181 -7.64 -8.81 27.66
C ALA A 181 -8.34 -9.47 28.85
N VAL A 182 -8.86 -10.68 28.63
CA VAL A 182 -9.62 -11.44 29.63
C VAL A 182 -9.25 -12.92 29.58
N LYS A 183 -9.41 -13.60 30.72
CA LYS A 183 -9.48 -15.06 30.80
C LYS A 183 -10.91 -15.54 30.78
N LEU A 184 -11.14 -16.64 30.08
CA LEU A 184 -12.46 -17.26 29.96
C LEU A 184 -12.51 -18.52 30.81
N LYS A 185 -13.66 -18.76 31.41
CA LYS A 185 -13.95 -19.97 32.17
C LYS A 185 -14.58 -21.01 31.24
N ASP A 186 -14.03 -22.22 31.24
CA ASP A 186 -14.57 -23.40 30.53
C ASP A 186 -16.00 -23.78 30.98
#